data_AF-A0A840LCB7-F1
#
_entry.id   AF-A0A840LCB7-F1
#
_cell.length_a   1.000
_cell.length_b   1.000
_cell.length_c   1.000
_cell.angle_alpha   90.00
_cell.angle_beta   90.00
_cell.angle_gamma   90.00
#
_symmetry.space_group_name_H-M   'P 1'
#
loop_
_entity.id
_entity.type
_entity.pdbx_description
1 polymer ?
#
loop_
_entity_poly.entity_id
_entity_poly.type
_entity_poly.pdbx_seq_one_letter_code
_entity_poly.pdbx_strand_id
1 'polypeptide(L)'
;MRPDQQEPKAEGRRQPAVRGRQSVNARLRKIIKTRGHFPSDDAATKLIWLALRNITQDWGRPGHNWKSAMNQFAILYEDRFTKPST
;
A
#
# COMPACT_ATOMS: atom_id res chain seq x y z
N MET A 1 -29.14 12.97 -43.60
CA MET A 1 -29.50 12.29 -42.34
C MET A 1 -28.28 11.48 -41.91
N ARG A 2 -27.54 11.94 -40.89
CA ARG A 2 -26.30 11.31 -40.42
C ARG A 2 -26.65 10.08 -39.56
N PRO A 3 -25.95 8.95 -39.70
CA PRO A 3 -26.05 7.89 -38.71
C PRO A 3 -25.40 8.38 -37.41
N ASP A 4 -26.17 8.32 -36.33
CA ASP A 4 -25.71 8.67 -34.98
C ASP A 4 -24.49 7.83 -34.62
N GLN A 5 -23.34 8.50 -34.55
CA GLN A 5 -22.16 7.97 -33.90
C GLN A 5 -22.46 7.84 -32.40
N GLN A 6 -22.86 6.65 -31.97
CA GLN A 6 -22.91 6.31 -30.56
C GLN A 6 -21.47 6.21 -30.04
N GLU A 7 -20.99 7.26 -29.37
CA GLU A 7 -19.70 7.22 -28.67
C GLU A 7 -19.69 6.10 -27.62
N PRO A 8 -18.61 5.30 -27.51
CA PRO A 8 -18.48 4.33 -26.43
C PRO A 8 -18.36 5.07 -25.10
N LYS A 9 -19.38 4.93 -24.24
CA LYS A 9 -19.39 5.50 -22.89
C LYS A 9 -18.15 5.02 -22.13
N ALA A 10 -17.38 6.00 -21.65
CA ALA A 10 -16.14 5.82 -20.89
C ALA A 10 -16.26 4.67 -19.88
N GLU A 11 -15.60 3.58 -20.21
CA GLU A 11 -15.41 2.44 -19.33
C GLU A 11 -14.75 2.95 -18.05
N GLY A 12 -15.49 2.85 -16.95
CA GLY A 12 -15.11 3.37 -15.66
C GLY A 12 -13.72 2.86 -15.30
N ARG A 13 -12.74 3.76 -15.35
CA ARG A 13 -11.37 3.54 -14.90
C ARG A 13 -11.42 3.15 -13.43
N ARG A 14 -11.59 1.85 -13.14
CA ARG A 14 -11.48 1.27 -11.81
C ARG A 14 -10.08 1.58 -11.34
N GLN A 15 -9.93 2.63 -10.53
CA GLN A 15 -8.65 2.95 -9.92
C GLN A 15 -8.20 1.71 -9.12
N PRO A 16 -6.93 1.30 -9.22
CA PRO A 16 -6.44 0.10 -8.55
C PRO A 16 -6.67 0.23 -7.04
N ALA A 17 -7.13 -0.85 -6.42
CA ALA A 17 -7.48 -0.90 -5.01
C ALA A 17 -6.26 -0.63 -4.11
N VAL A 18 -6.03 0.63 -3.75
CA VAL A 18 -4.94 1.13 -2.88
C VAL A 18 -5.19 0.86 -1.38
N ARG A 19 -5.57 -0.37 -1.03
CA ARG A 19 -5.96 -0.78 0.33
C ARG A 19 -4.86 -0.54 1.37
N GLY A 20 -3.60 -0.88 1.05
CA GLY A 20 -2.46 -0.69 1.96
C GLY A 20 -2.06 0.78 2.15
N ARG A 21 -2.06 1.57 1.07
CA ARG A 21 -1.74 3.00 1.14
C ARG A 21 -2.81 3.80 1.88
N GLN A 22 -4.09 3.45 1.71
CA GLN A 22 -5.19 4.15 2.36
C GLN A 22 -5.27 3.83 3.86
N SER A 23 -4.99 2.59 4.27
CA SER A 23 -5.03 2.19 5.69
C SER A 23 -3.99 2.93 6.54
N VAL A 24 -2.77 3.11 6.01
CA VAL A 24 -1.71 3.88 6.67
C VAL A 24 -2.13 5.34 6.84
N ASN A 25 -2.61 5.96 5.76
CA ASN A 25 -3.06 7.35 5.78
C ASN A 25 -4.22 7.60 6.76
N ALA A 26 -5.15 6.66 6.87
CA ALA A 26 -6.25 6.74 7.84
C ALA A 26 -5.76 6.65 9.29
N ARG A 27 -4.86 5.70 9.59
CA ARG A 27 -4.26 5.54 10.93
C ARG A 27 -3.45 6.77 11.33
N LEU A 28 -2.64 7.31 10.42
CA LEU A 28 -1.84 8.50 10.67
C LEU A 28 -2.71 9.73 10.96
N ARG A 29 -3.76 9.96 10.17
CA ARG A 29 -4.72 11.06 10.42
C ARG A 29 -5.41 10.95 11.78
N LYS A 30 -5.75 9.74 12.22
CA LYS A 30 -6.36 9.51 13.54
C LYS A 30 -5.40 9.96 14.66
N ILE A 31 -4.13 9.57 14.57
CA ILE A 31 -3.11 9.88 15.60
C ILE A 31 -2.83 11.39 15.66
N ILE A 32 -2.70 12.04 14.51
CA ILE A 32 -2.42 13.49 14.45
C ILE A 32 -3.61 14.31 14.98
N LYS A 33 -4.85 13.94 14.61
CA LYS A 33 -6.06 14.65 15.08
C LYS A 33 -6.24 14.62 16.59
N THR A 34 -5.78 13.57 17.27
CA THR A 34 -5.86 13.46 18.74
C THR A 34 -4.88 14.39 19.47
N ARG A 35 -3.80 14.83 18.83
CA ARG A 35 -2.74 15.64 19.47
C ARG A 35 -2.84 17.14 19.17
N GLY A 36 -3.47 17.53 18.06
CA GLY A 36 -3.94 18.91 17.81
C GLY A 36 -2.85 19.97 17.64
N HIS A 37 -2.18 20.36 18.73
CA HIS A 37 -1.15 21.41 18.75
C HIS A 37 0.21 20.82 19.14
N PHE A 38 1.24 21.16 18.37
CA PHE A 38 2.61 20.73 18.63
C PHE A 38 3.45 21.94 19.07
N PRO A 39 4.25 21.80 20.14
CA PRO A 39 5.09 22.89 20.64
C PRO A 39 6.30 23.21 19.74
N SER A 40 6.66 22.29 18.83
CA SER A 40 7.70 22.48 17.81
C SER A 40 7.52 21.49 16.65
N ASP A 41 8.12 21.79 15.51
CA ASP A 41 8.14 20.89 14.34
C ASP A 41 8.83 19.56 14.68
N ASP A 42 9.89 19.59 15.48
CA ASP A 42 10.61 18.39 15.92
C ASP A 42 9.73 17.46 16.78
N ALA A 43 8.84 18.02 17.61
CA ALA A 43 7.85 17.24 18.36
C ALA A 43 6.82 16.58 17.42
N ALA A 44 6.41 17.28 16.35
CA ALA A 44 5.52 16.72 15.33
C ALA A 44 6.21 15.60 14.53
N THR A 45 7.46 15.78 14.12
CA THR A 45 8.25 14.79 13.40
C THR A 45 8.44 13.51 14.22
N LYS A 46 8.80 13.64 15.51
CA LYS A 46 8.92 12.50 16.43
C LYS A 46 7.61 11.73 16.57
N LEU A 47 6.48 12.43 16.63
CA LEU A 47 5.17 11.80 16.71
C LEU A 47 4.79 11.05 15.43
N ILE A 48 5.06 11.62 14.26
CA ILE A 48 4.87 10.93 12.97
C ILE A 48 5.75 9.68 12.90
N TRP A 49 7.01 9.78 13.33
CA TRP A 49 7.93 8.65 13.36
C TRP A 49 7.44 7.53 14.28
N LEU A 50 7.00 7.85 15.51
CA LEU A 50 6.43 6.89 16.45
C LEU A 50 5.15 6.24 15.90
N ALA A 51 4.28 7.04 15.28
CA ALA A 51 3.05 6.55 14.66
C ALA A 51 3.35 5.54 13.55
N LEU A 52 4.30 5.84 12.66
CA LEU A 52 4.72 4.96 11.59
C LEU A 52 5.36 3.68 12.16
N ARG A 53 6.24 3.80 13.15
CA ARG A 53 6.86 2.66 13.84
C ARG A 53 5.79 1.70 14.36
N ASN A 54 4.79 2.21 15.07
CA ASN A 54 3.68 1.39 15.59
C ASN A 54 2.84 0.76 14.48
N ILE A 55 2.62 1.45 13.35
CA ILE A 55 1.91 0.87 12.19
C ILE A 55 2.69 -0.29 11.58
N THR A 56 4.01 -0.15 11.47
CA THR A 56 4.90 -1.15 10.85
C THR A 56 5.20 -2.35 11.74
N GLN A 57 4.95 -2.28 13.05
CA GLN A 57 5.15 -3.41 13.96
C GLN A 57 4.32 -4.64 13.54
N ASP A 58 3.13 -4.42 12.98
CA ASP A 58 2.25 -5.49 12.53
C ASP A 58 2.69 -6.12 11.19
N TRP A 59 3.61 -5.49 10.46
CA TRP A 59 3.98 -5.89 9.08
C TRP A 59 4.98 -7.04 9.02
N GLY A 60 5.56 -7.44 10.16
CA GLY A 60 6.45 -8.62 10.22
C GLY A 60 5.70 -9.95 10.10
N ARG A 61 4.37 -9.94 10.18
CA ARG A 61 3.56 -11.16 10.00
C ARG A 61 3.31 -11.38 8.51
N PRO A 62 3.72 -12.53 7.94
CA PRO A 62 3.40 -12.84 6.55
C PRO A 62 1.88 -12.88 6.37
N GLY A 63 1.40 -12.35 5.24
CA GLY A 63 -0.01 -12.41 4.89
C GLY A 63 -0.50 -13.85 4.87
N HIS A 64 -1.80 -14.04 5.13
CA HIS A 64 -2.42 -15.36 5.06
C HIS A 64 -2.13 -15.98 3.68
N ASN A 65 -1.69 -17.24 3.64
CA ASN A 65 -1.28 -17.97 2.45
C ASN A 65 -0.01 -17.48 1.72
N TRP A 66 0.83 -16.66 2.37
CA TRP A 66 2.10 -16.19 1.78
C TRP A 66 2.99 -17.31 1.24
N LYS A 67 3.06 -18.45 1.94
CA LYS A 67 3.82 -19.63 1.49
C LYS A 67 3.32 -20.17 0.15
N SER A 68 2.01 -20.22 -0.04
CA SER A 68 1.41 -20.70 -1.30
C SER A 68 1.66 -19.71 -2.44
N ALA A 69 1.50 -18.41 -2.18
CA ALA A 69 1.82 -17.36 -3.15
C ALA A 69 3.32 -17.38 -3.53
N MET A 70 4.21 -17.61 -2.57
CA MET A 70 5.65 -17.71 -2.82
C MET A 70 6.00 -18.87 -3.76
N ASN A 71 5.34 -20.01 -3.64
CA ASN A 71 5.54 -21.12 -4.57
C ASN A 71 5.15 -20.75 -6.01
N GLN A 72 4.10 -19.95 -6.20
CA GLN A 72 3.74 -19.45 -7.53
C GLN A 72 4.79 -18.49 -8.09
N PHE A 73 5.35 -17.62 -7.25
CA PHE A 73 6.44 -16.73 -7.66
C PHE A 73 7.73 -17.48 -7.99
N ALA A 74 8.03 -18.57 -7.28
CA ALA A 74 9.20 -19.39 -7.54
C ALA A 74 9.14 -20.07 -8.92
N ILE A 75 7.94 -20.46 -9.38
CA ILE A 75 7.74 -21.03 -10.72
C ILE A 75 7.83 -19.95 -11.81
N LEU A 76 7.18 -18.80 -11.59
CA LEU A 76 7.12 -17.72 -12.59
C LEU A 76 8.43 -16.95 -12.76
N TYR A 77 9.24 -16.87 -11.70
CA TYR A 77 10.46 -16.07 -11.65
C TYR A 77 11.65 -16.89 -11.15
N GLU A 78 11.76 -18.13 -11.61
CA GLU A 78 12.81 -19.07 -11.21
C GLU A 78 14.22 -18.46 -11.26
N ASP A 79 14.53 -17.73 -12.34
CA ASP A 79 15.80 -17.04 -12.58
C ASP A 79 16.16 -15.98 -11.51
N ARG A 80 15.20 -15.56 -10.67
CA ARG A 80 15.41 -14.58 -9.59
C ARG A 80 15.67 -15.25 -8.24
N PHE A 81 15.43 -16.56 -8.13
CA PHE A 81 15.59 -17.34 -6.90
C PHE A 81 16.84 -18.23 -6.93
N THR A 82 17.35 -18.57 -8.10
CA THR A 82 18.63 -19.27 -8.25
C THR A 82 19.76 -18.24 -8.36
N LYS A 83 20.71 -18.25 -7.41
CA LYS A 83 21.96 -17.51 -7.63
C LYS A 83 22.72 -18.22 -8.76
N PRO A 84 23.27 -17.51 -9.75
CA PRO A 84 24.15 -18.14 -10.71
C PRO A 84 25.33 -18.75 -9.93
N SER A 85 25.43 -20.08 -9.93
CA SER A 85 26.59 -20.79 -9.41
C SER A 85 27.74 -20.49 -10.38
N THR A 86 28.52 -19.46 -10.07
CA THR A 86 29.85 -19.26 -10.66
C THR A 86 30.84 -20.13 -9.93
#